data_AF-A0A9Q1LLB9-F1
#
_entry.id   AF-A0A9Q1LLB9-F1
#
_cell.length_a   1.000
_cell.length_b   1.000
_cell.length_c   1.000
_cell.angle_alpha   90.00
_cell.angle_beta   90.00
_cell.angle_gamma   90.00
#
_symmetry.space_group_name_H-M   'P 1'
#
loop_
_entity.id
_entity.type
_entity.pdbx_description
1 polymer ?
#
loop_
_entity_poly.entity_id
_entity_poly.type
_entity_poly.pdbx_seq_one_letter_code
_entity_poly.pdbx_strand_id
1 'polypeptide(L)'
;MLQELFYLHRKIATLTQGESSMSVYFSRLRELWNEFGALVPPPSCPCLEFKQYSEHFQPYKLWQLLMGLNESYDQDRSQVLMTIPLPNVNQAYAMIINVESQRRN
;
A
#
# COMPACT_ATOMS: atom_id res chain seq x y z
N MET A 1 16.41 -4.28 16.27
CA MET A 1 14.97 -4.03 16.50
C MET A 1 14.56 -2.56 16.30
N LEU A 2 14.78 -1.61 17.22
CA LEU A 2 14.29 -0.23 17.06
C LEU A 2 14.87 0.51 15.83
N GLN A 3 16.15 0.31 15.53
CA GLN A 3 16.79 0.90 14.35
C GLN A 3 16.23 0.33 13.04
N GLU A 4 15.93 -0.97 13.00
CA GLU A 4 15.33 -1.64 11.83
C GLU A 4 13.88 -1.17 11.62
N LEU A 5 13.10 -1.04 12.71
CA LEU A 5 11.75 -0.50 12.64
C LEU A 5 11.74 0.93 12.11
N PHE A 6 12.63 1.79 12.64
CA PHE A 6 12.78 3.16 12.14
C PHE A 6 13.17 3.19 10.66
N TYR A 7 14.11 2.34 10.26
CA TYR A 7 14.55 2.23 8.87
C TYR A 7 13.42 1.80 7.93
N LEU A 8 12.65 0.78 8.31
CA LEU A 8 11.51 0.29 7.52
C LEU A 8 10.39 1.32 7.44
N HIS A 9 10.05 1.96 8.55
CA HIS A 9 9.08 3.06 8.56
C HIS A 9 9.48 4.16 7.59
N ARG A 10 10.75 4.60 7.64
CA ARG A 10 11.25 5.63 6.72
C ARG A 10 11.17 5.15 5.27
N LYS A 11 11.66 3.94 4.97
CA LYS A 11 11.64 3.38 3.62
C LYS A 11 10.23 3.30 3.05
N ILE A 12 9.27 2.81 3.82
CA ILE A 12 7.87 2.71 3.40
C ILE A 12 7.29 4.10 3.16
N ALA A 13 7.53 5.05 4.08
CA ALA A 13 6.98 6.40 3.98
C ALA A 13 7.53 7.22 2.80
N THR A 14 8.78 6.96 2.40
CA THR A 14 9.44 7.70 1.31
C THR A 14 9.46 6.95 -0.02
N LEU A 15 8.89 5.74 -0.09
CA LEU A 15 8.87 4.97 -1.33
C LEU A 15 7.88 5.62 -2.31
N THR A 16 8.39 5.98 -3.49
CA THR A 16 7.57 6.48 -4.60
C THR A 16 7.70 5.55 -5.81
N GLN A 17 6.70 5.59 -6.69
CA GLN A 17 6.66 4.86 -7.94
C GLN A 17 7.77 5.35 -8.89
N GLY A 18 7.93 6.67 -8.99
CA GLY A 18 8.79 7.32 -9.98
C GLY A 18 8.41 6.86 -11.39
N GLU A 19 9.41 6.44 -12.16
CA GLU A 19 9.24 5.89 -13.52
C GLU A 19 9.01 4.37 -13.55
N SER A 20 8.88 3.73 -12.37
CA SER A 20 8.66 2.28 -12.32
C SER A 20 7.22 1.95 -12.71
N SER A 21 7.02 0.76 -13.30
CA SER A 21 5.67 0.24 -13.50
C SER A 21 4.95 0.07 -12.15
N MET A 22 3.63 0.12 -12.19
CA MET A 22 2.77 -0.08 -11.04
C MET A 22 3.00 -1.44 -10.37
N SER A 23 3.27 -2.48 -11.17
CA SER A 23 3.61 -3.83 -10.67
C SER A 23 4.94 -3.88 -9.90
N VAL A 24 5.96 -3.16 -10.36
CA VAL A 24 7.26 -3.07 -9.68
C VAL A 24 7.14 -2.27 -8.39
N TYR A 25 6.44 -1.13 -8.44
CA TYR A 25 6.20 -0.30 -7.26
C TYR A 25 5.42 -1.06 -6.17
N PHE A 26 4.33 -1.74 -6.55
CA PHE A 26 3.53 -2.49 -5.60
C PHE A 26 4.29 -3.68 -4.98
N SER A 27 5.12 -4.37 -5.77
CA SER A 27 5.97 -5.45 -5.26
C SER A 27 6.95 -4.94 -4.20
N ARG A 28 7.61 -3.80 -4.43
CA ARG A 28 8.51 -3.17 -3.45
C ARG A 28 7.79 -2.78 -2.15
N LEU A 29 6.57 -2.24 -2.24
CA LEU A 29 5.75 -1.97 -1.06
C LEU A 29 5.42 -3.25 -0.28
N ARG A 30 5.01 -4.32 -0.98
CA ARG A 30 4.70 -5.61 -0.35
C ARG A 30 5.90 -6.22 0.37
N GLU A 31 7.09 -6.16 -0.24
CA GLU A 31 8.32 -6.62 0.39
C GLU A 31 8.59 -5.88 1.71
N LEU A 32 8.51 -4.54 1.71
CA LEU A 32 8.72 -3.75 2.92
C LEU A 32 7.64 -4.01 3.99
N TRP A 33 6.38 -4.17 3.59
CA TRP A 33 5.30 -4.53 4.52
C TRP A 33 5.47 -5.91 5.12
N ASN A 34 5.98 -6.87 4.35
CA ASN A 34 6.26 -8.21 4.84
C ASN A 34 7.42 -8.20 5.84
N GLU A 35 8.50 -7.48 5.52
CA GLU A 35 9.65 -7.30 6.43
C GLU A 35 9.21 -6.61 7.73
N PHE A 36 8.40 -5.55 7.63
CA PHE A 36 7.84 -4.88 8.80
C PHE A 36 6.95 -5.82 9.63
N GLY A 37 6.06 -6.58 8.97
CA GLY A 37 5.19 -7.54 9.63
C GLY A 37 5.93 -8.72 10.27
N ALA A 38 7.13 -9.05 9.80
CA ALA A 38 7.97 -10.06 10.46
C ALA A 38 8.55 -9.55 11.79
N LEU A 39 8.82 -8.24 11.90
CA LEU A 39 9.30 -7.61 13.14
C LEU A 39 8.16 -7.26 14.10
N VAL A 40 6.99 -6.88 13.56
CA VAL A 40 5.78 -6.53 14.30
C VAL A 40 4.66 -7.45 13.84
N PRO A 41 4.68 -8.72 14.27
CA PRO A 41 3.68 -9.69 13.83
C PRO A 41 2.29 -9.27 14.31
N PRO A 42 1.26 -9.46 13.47
CA PRO A 42 -0.11 -9.27 13.91
C PRO A 42 -0.45 -10.23 15.06
N PRO A 43 -1.44 -9.90 15.90
CA PRO A 43 -1.97 -10.84 16.89
C PRO A 43 -2.34 -12.17 16.23
N SER A 44 -1.93 -13.29 16.82
CA SER A 44 -2.09 -14.63 16.22
C SER A 44 -3.49 -15.22 16.39
N CYS A 45 -4.40 -14.52 17.08
CA CYS A 45 -5.76 -14.96 17.31
C CYS A 45 -6.75 -14.26 16.37
N PRO A 46 -7.85 -14.91 15.94
CA PRO A 46 -8.99 -14.25 15.29
C PRO A 46 -9.86 -13.49 16.33
N CYS A 47 -9.20 -12.82 17.25
CA CYS A 47 -9.75 -12.08 18.38
C CYS A 47 -10.07 -10.63 18.00
N LEU A 48 -10.70 -9.91 18.92
CA LEU A 48 -10.98 -8.49 18.74
C LEU A 48 -9.71 -7.69 18.44
N GLU A 49 -8.56 -8.04 19.04
CA GLU A 49 -7.30 -7.34 18.78
C GLU A 49 -6.82 -7.49 17.33
N PHE A 50 -7.01 -8.66 16.70
CA PHE A 50 -6.66 -8.84 15.28
C PHE A 50 -7.57 -8.03 14.36
N LYS A 51 -8.87 -7.96 14.68
CA LYS A 51 -9.81 -7.14 13.94
C LYS A 51 -9.42 -5.66 14.00
N GLN A 52 -9.12 -5.16 15.20
CA GLN A 52 -8.66 -3.79 15.42
C GLN A 52 -7.32 -3.52 14.72
N TYR A 53 -6.38 -4.46 14.79
CA TYR A 53 -5.11 -4.38 14.06
C TYR A 53 -5.34 -4.25 12.55
N SER A 54 -6.21 -5.08 11.98
CA SER A 54 -6.51 -5.05 10.54
C SER A 54 -7.24 -3.76 10.13
N GLU A 55 -8.18 -3.30 10.94
CA GLU A 55 -8.90 -2.02 10.72
C GLU A 55 -7.95 -0.82 10.74
N HIS A 56 -6.88 -0.89 11.53
CA HIS A 56 -5.86 0.16 11.55
C HIS A 56 -4.87 0.02 10.38
N PHE A 57 -4.33 -1.18 10.16
CA PHE A 57 -3.18 -1.39 9.27
C PHE A 57 -3.55 -1.44 7.78
N GLN A 58 -4.74 -1.91 7.42
CA GLN A 58 -5.16 -2.00 6.01
C GLN A 58 -5.32 -0.61 5.36
N PRO A 59 -5.96 0.39 6.02
CA PRO A 59 -5.97 1.75 5.52
C PRO A 59 -4.56 2.33 5.34
N TYR A 60 -3.60 2.08 6.24
CA TYR A 60 -2.23 2.58 6.07
C TYR A 60 -1.58 2.06 4.79
N LYS A 61 -1.77 0.79 4.45
CA LYS A 61 -1.25 0.23 3.19
C LYS A 61 -1.87 0.89 1.97
N LEU A 62 -3.17 1.19 2.01
CA LEU A 62 -3.85 1.95 0.97
C LEU A 62 -3.25 3.36 0.85
N TRP A 63 -3.12 4.09 1.95
CA TRP A 63 -2.57 5.44 1.94
C TRP A 63 -1.14 5.46 1.41
N GLN A 64 -0.30 4.52 1.84
CA GLN A 64 1.08 4.41 1.37
C GLN A 64 1.14 4.13 -0.13
N LEU A 65 0.28 3.23 -0.64
CA LEU A 65 0.16 2.99 -2.07
C LEU A 65 -0.13 4.30 -2.81
N LEU A 66 -1.20 4.99 -2.41
CA LEU A 66 -1.71 6.18 -3.10
C LEU A 66 -0.78 7.40 -3.00
N MET A 67 -0.12 7.61 -1.85
CA MET A 67 0.80 8.73 -1.64
C MET A 67 2.07 8.62 -2.49
N GLY A 68 2.57 7.40 -2.70
CA GLY A 68 3.77 7.19 -3.52
C GLY A 68 3.48 7.03 -5.02
N LEU A 69 2.23 7.05 -5.48
CA LEU A 69 1.91 7.00 -6.91
C LEU A 69 2.53 8.18 -7.66
N ASN A 70 2.95 7.94 -8.90
CA ASN A 70 3.41 8.97 -9.81
C ASN A 70 2.28 9.99 -10.08
N GLU A 71 2.62 11.27 -10.23
CA GLU A 71 1.67 12.38 -10.44
C GLU A 71 0.76 12.18 -11.68
N SER A 72 1.22 11.41 -12.66
CA SER A 72 0.40 11.02 -13.81
C SER A 72 -0.83 10.16 -13.46
N TYR A 73 -0.93 9.66 -12.23
CA TYR A 73 -2.09 8.91 -11.72
C TYR A 73 -2.99 9.75 -10.80
N ASP A 74 -2.86 11.08 -10.75
CA ASP A 74 -3.64 11.95 -9.86
C ASP A 74 -5.16 11.78 -10.00
N GLN A 75 -5.65 11.64 -11.24
CA GLN A 75 -7.07 11.38 -11.51
C GLN A 75 -7.50 10.01 -11.01
N ASP A 76 -6.69 8.97 -11.26
CA ASP A 76 -6.98 7.59 -10.86
C ASP A 76 -6.94 7.45 -9.33
N ARG A 77 -5.99 8.13 -8.68
CA ARG A 77 -5.90 8.27 -7.22
C ARG A 77 -7.19 8.89 -6.68
N SER A 78 -7.68 9.96 -7.29
CA SER A 78 -8.95 10.60 -6.90
C SER A 78 -10.13 9.65 -7.06
N GLN A 79 -10.18 8.87 -8.15
CA GLN A 79 -11.24 7.88 -8.37
C GLN A 79 -11.25 6.77 -7.31
N VAL A 80 -10.08 6.26 -6.92
CA VAL A 80 -9.95 5.30 -5.82
C VAL A 80 -10.51 5.90 -4.52
N LEU A 81 -10.18 7.15 -4.20
CA LEU A 81 -10.64 7.85 -2.99
C LEU A 81 -12.16 8.09 -2.96
N MET A 82 -12.79 8.24 -4.12
CA MET A 82 -14.23 8.45 -4.25
C MET A 82 -15.05 7.15 -4.26
N THR A 83 -14.40 5.99 -4.29
CA THR A 83 -15.09 4.70 -4.34
C THR A 83 -15.73 4.40 -2.98
N ILE A 84 -17.02 4.02 -2.99
CA ILE A 84 -17.81 3.71 -1.78
C ILE A 84 -18.38 2.28 -1.92
N PRO A 85 -18.01 1.33 -1.03
CA PRO A 85 -17.08 1.49 0.10
C PRO A 85 -15.62 1.69 -0.36
N LEU A 86 -14.80 2.33 0.49
CA LEU A 86 -13.38 2.56 0.19
C LEU A 86 -12.68 1.22 -0.09
N PRO A 87 -11.96 1.09 -1.23
CA PRO A 87 -11.34 -0.17 -1.60
C PRO A 87 -10.16 -0.49 -0.68
N ASN A 88 -9.91 -1.79 -0.46
CA ASN A 88 -8.66 -2.22 0.16
C ASN A 88 -7.47 -2.04 -0.80
N VAL A 89 -6.25 -2.20 -0.27
CA VAL A 89 -5.02 -1.98 -1.05
C VAL A 89 -4.92 -2.86 -2.30
N ASN A 90 -5.42 -4.10 -2.27
CA ASN A 90 -5.38 -5.00 -3.43
C ASN A 90 -6.39 -4.58 -4.51
N GLN A 91 -7.57 -4.12 -4.11
CA GLN A 91 -8.57 -3.56 -5.01
C GLN A 91 -8.04 -2.26 -5.66
N ALA A 92 -7.45 -1.36 -4.88
CA ALA A 92 -6.83 -0.14 -5.40
C ALA A 92 -5.69 -0.48 -6.39
N TYR A 93 -4.82 -1.44 -6.05
CA TYR A 93 -3.79 -1.92 -6.99
C TYR A 93 -4.40 -2.40 -8.31
N ALA A 94 -5.47 -3.22 -8.26
CA ALA A 94 -6.16 -3.71 -9.45
C ALA A 94 -6.77 -2.59 -10.29
N MET A 95 -7.31 -1.54 -9.67
CA MET A 95 -7.83 -0.36 -10.39
C MET A 95 -6.70 0.36 -11.14
N ILE A 96 -5.58 0.64 -10.48
CA ILE A 96 -4.47 1.40 -11.07
C ILE A 96 -3.70 0.59 -12.14
N ILE A 97 -3.45 -0.70 -11.91
CA ILE A 97 -2.74 -1.55 -12.89
C ILE A 97 -3.53 -1.69 -14.20
N ASN A 98 -4.87 -1.69 -14.12
CA ASN A 98 -5.74 -1.71 -15.30
C ASN A 98 -5.60 -0.41 -16.11
N VAL A 99 -5.53 0.74 -15.44
CA VAL A 99 -5.28 2.03 -16.11
C VAL A 99 -3.90 2.04 -16.77
N GLU A 100 -2.84 1.58 -16.08
CA GLU A 100 -1.50 1.48 -16.67
C GLU A 100 -1.49 0.55 -17.89
N SER A 101 -2.25 -0.54 -17.86
CA SER A 101 -2.39 -1.44 -19.02
C SER A 101 -3.11 -0.76 -20.19
N GLN A 102 -4.15 0.03 -19.93
CA GLN A 102 -4.89 0.75 -20.97
C GLN A 102 -4.04 1.87 -21.61
N ARG A 103 -3.18 2.54 -20.84
CA ARG A 103 -2.28 3.59 -21.36
C ARG A 103 -1.14 3.05 -22.23
N ARG A 104 -0.81 1.76 -22.09
CA ARG A 104 0.26 1.09 -22.86
C ARG A 104 -0.22 0.46 -24.16
N ASN A 105 -1.52 0.35 -24.36
CA ASN A 105 -2.15 -0.17 -25.57
C ASN A 105 -2.52 0.99 -26.51
#